data_AF-A0A1V6EUQ7-F1
#
_entry.id   AF-A0A1V6EUQ7-F1
#
_cell.length_a   1.000
_cell.length_b   1.000
_cell.length_c   1.000
_cell.angle_alpha   90.00
_cell.angle_beta   90.00
_cell.angle_gamma   90.00
#
_symmetry.space_group_name_H-M   'P 1'
#
loop_
_entity.id
_entity.type
_entity.pdbx_description
1 polymer ?
#
loop_
_entity_poly.entity_id
_entity_poly.type
_entity_poly.pdbx_seq_one_letter_code
_entity_poly.pdbx_strand_id
1 'polypeptide(L)' 'MSQIDLPKTQLSGLIDAERVLRRVKGIAMCHLTSADVVRHPLVARIVDAYDQRGRTAAARKTAE' A
#
# COMPACT_ATOMS: atom_id res chain seq x y z
N MET A 1 -1.26 2.22 -1.55
CA MET A 1 -1.74 1.07 -0.77
C MET A 1 -0.50 0.29 -0.37
N SER A 2 -0.13 0.26 0.91
CA SER A 2 0.87 -0.71 1.38
C SER A 2 0.11 -1.98 1.73
N GLN A 3 0.40 -3.07 1.03
CA GLN A 3 -0.13 -4.38 1.38
C GLN A 3 0.65 -4.87 2.61
N ILE A 4 -0.06 -5.21 3.68
CA ILE A 4 0.51 -5.77 4.90
C ILE A 4 -0.02 -7.20 5.02
N ASP A 5 0.80 -8.15 4.59
CA ASP A 5 0.46 -9.58 4.57
C ASP A 5 0.73 -10.25 5.92
N LEU A 6 0.14 -9.67 6.97
CA LEU A 6 0.26 -10.19 8.33
C LEU A 6 -1.10 -10.71 8.83
N PRO A 7 -1.11 -11.74 9.69
CA PRO A 7 -2.29 -12.12 10.45
C PRO A 7 -2.88 -10.90 11.17
N LYS A 8 -4.22 -10.81 11.28
CA LYS A 8 -4.91 -9.63 11.85
C LYS A 8 -4.46 -9.27 13.27
N THR A 9 -3.96 -10.24 14.03
CA THR A 9 -3.49 -10.07 15.41
C THR A 9 -2.02 -9.68 15.49
N GLN A 10 -1.30 -9.68 14.38
CA GLN A 10 0.13 -9.40 14.34
C GLN A 10 0.37 -7.94 13.95
N LEU A 11 1.13 -7.24 14.80
CA LEU A 11 1.58 -5.89 14.51
C LEU A 11 2.62 -5.90 13.38
N SER A 12 2.58 -4.89 12.52
CA SER A 12 3.60 -4.71 11.48
C SER A 12 4.89 -4.19 12.09
N GLY A 13 5.95 -5.00 11.97
CA GLY A 13 7.29 -4.61 12.40
C GLY A 13 7.83 -3.40 11.62
N LEU A 14 7.42 -3.22 10.36
CA LEU A 14 7.80 -2.03 9.58
C LEU A 14 7.15 -0.75 10.12
N ILE A 15 5.86 -0.82 10.49
CA ILE A 15 5.17 0.33 11.10
C ILE A 15 5.77 0.65 12.47
N ASP A 16 6.10 -0.38 13.25
CA ASP A 16 6.75 -0.19 14.55
C ASP A 16 8.15 0.42 14.39
N ALA A 17 8.97 -0.11 13.49
CA ALA A 17 10.28 0.42 13.17
C ALA A 17 10.22 1.88 12.68
N GLU A 18 9.26 2.22 11.81
CA GLU A 18 9.05 3.61 11.36
C GLU A 18 8.79 4.55 12.54
N ARG A 19 7.97 4.11 13.51
CA ARG A 19 7.66 4.90 14.72
C ARG A 19 8.87 5.04 15.64
N VAL A 20 9.58 3.94 15.92
CA VAL A 20 10.72 3.89 16.84
C VAL A 20 11.91 4.68 16.28
N LEU A 21 12.20 4.53 14.99
CA LEU A 21 13.39 5.09 14.35
C LEU A 21 13.21 6.54 13.87
N ARG A 22 12.01 7.11 13.96
CA ARG A 22 11.67 8.47 13.46
C ARG A 22 12.62 9.59 13.92
N ARG A 23 13.27 9.45 15.08
CA ARG A 23 14.17 10.47 15.65
C ARG A 23 15.63 10.03 15.71
N VAL A 24 15.97 8.88 15.12
CA VAL A 24 17.34 8.38 15.09
C VAL A 24 18.13 9.14 14.03
N LYS A 25 19.16 9.88 14.46
CA LYS A 25 20.03 10.62 13.55
C LYS A 25 20.72 9.66 12.59
N GLY A 26 20.68 9.98 11.29
CA GLY A 26 21.27 9.15 10.24
C GLY A 26 20.32 8.13 9.60
N ILE A 27 19.05 8.08 10.03
CA ILE A 27 18.01 7.26 9.40
C ILE A 27 16.98 8.17 8.74
N ALA A 28 16.63 7.87 7.49
CA ALA A 28 15.55 8.53 6.75
C ALA A 28 14.48 7.50 6.37
N MET A 29 13.21 7.91 6.46
CA MET A 29 12.07 7.13 5.97
C MET A 29 11.64 7.71 4.63
N CYS A 30 11.74 6.92 3.56
CA CYS A 30 11.37 7.35 2.21
C CYS A 30 10.04 6.72 1.81
N HIS A 31 8.97 7.52 1.77
CA HIS A 31 7.66 7.07 1.33
C HIS A 31 7.51 7.25 -0.18
N LEU A 32 7.53 6.14 -0.91
CA LEU A 32 7.30 6.14 -2.35
C LEU A 32 5.80 6.09 -2.65
N THR A 33 5.43 6.75 -3.73
CA THR A 33 4.07 6.79 -4.28
C THR A 33 4.00 6.02 -5.59
N SER A 34 2.80 5.87 -6.14
CA SER A 34 2.62 5.31 -7.48
C SER A 34 3.33 6.10 -8.58
N ALA A 35 3.61 7.40 -8.36
CA ALA A 35 4.32 8.24 -9.31
C ALA A 35 5.82 7.91 -9.38
N ASP A 36 6.37 7.33 -8.32
CA ASP A 36 7.80 6.97 -8.22
C ASP A 36 8.11 5.60 -8.85
N VAL A 37 7.07 4.89 -9.34
CA VAL A 37 7.19 3.54 -9.90
C VAL A 37 7.06 3.57 -11.42
N VAL A 38 8.16 3.33 -12.13
CA VAL A 38 8.13 3.10 -13.58
C VAL A 38 7.62 1.68 -13.84
N ARG A 39 6.41 1.59 -14.39
CA ARG A 39 5.79 0.31 -14.81
C ARG A 39 5.83 0.19 -16.32
N HIS A 40 6.05 -1.03 -16.80
CA HIS A 40 5.78 -1.33 -18.22
C HIS A 40 4.30 -1.03 -18.53
N PRO A 41 3.96 -0.41 -19.69
CA PRO A 41 2.59 0.01 -19.99
C PRO A 41 1.54 -1.11 -19.87
N LEU A 42 1.91 -2.34 -20.25
CA LEU A 42 1.02 -3.51 -20.09
C LEU A 42 0.69 -3.79 -18.62
N VAL A 43 1.68 -3.71 -17.73
CA VAL A 43 1.51 -4.01 -16.30
C VAL A 43 0.64 -2.93 -15.65
N ALA A 44 0.82 -1.66 -16.00
CA ALA A 44 -0.03 -0.57 -15.51
C ALA A 44 -1.51 -0.83 -15.85
N ARG A 45 -1.81 -1.17 -17.11
CA ARG A 45 -3.17 -1.50 -17.56
C ARG A 45 -3.78 -2.69 -16.82
N ILE A 46 -2.98 -3.71 -16.52
CA ILE A 46 -3.45 -4.86 -15.74
C ILE A 46 -3.82 -4.43 -14.31
N VAL A 47 -2.94 -3.67 -13.63
CA VAL A 47 -3.20 -3.18 -12.27
C VAL A 47 -4.46 -2.30 -12.23
N ASP A 48 -4.59 -1.36 -13.16
CA ASP A 48 -5.75 -0.46 -13.23
C ASP A 48 -7.08 -1.22 -13.37
N ALA A 49 -7.09 -2.32 -14.12
CA ALA A 49 -8.28 -3.15 -14.30
C ALA A 49 -8.71 -3.85 -12.99
N TYR A 50 -7.76 -4.37 -12.22
CA TYR A 50 -8.05 -4.98 -10.91
C TYR A 50 -8.50 -3.94 -9.88
N ASP A 51 -7.86 -2.77 -9.86
CA ASP A 51 -8.22 -1.65 -8.99
C ASP A 51 -9.67 -1.17 -9.23
N GLN A 52 -10.09 -1.07 -10.50
CA GLN A 52 -11.46 -0.71 -10.86
C GLN A 52 -12.46 -1.76 -10.38
N ARG A 53 -12.17 -3.05 -10.57
CA ARG A 53 -13.02 -4.15 -10.10
C ARG A 53 -13.20 -4.13 -8.58
N GLY A 54 -12.14 -3.85 -7.84
CA GLY A 54 -12.18 -3.73 -6.38
C GLY A 54 -13.09 -2.59 -5.90
N ARG A 55 -13.02 -1.41 -6.53
CA ARG A 55 -13.87 -0.25 -6.21
C ARG A 55 -15.36 -0.53 -6.45
N THR A 56 -15.69 -1.15 -7.59
CA THR A 56 -17.08 -1.50 -7.92
C THR A 56 -17.67 -2.51 -6.94
N ALA A 57 -16.88 -3.48 -6.48
CA ALA A 57 -17.31 -4.46 -5.49
C ALA A 57 -17.54 -3.84 -4.10
N ALA A 58 -16.71 -2.87 -3.68
CA ALA A 58 -16.87 -2.16 -2.41
C ALA A 58 -18.12 -1.25 -2.41
N ALA A 59 -18.37 -0.52 -3.49
CA ALA A 59 -19.55 0.33 -3.64
C ALA A 59 -20.87 -0.46 -3.55
N ARG A 60 -20.90 -1.66 -4.15
CA ARG A 60 -22.08 -2.54 -4.09
C ARG A 60 -22.39 -3.05 -2.68
N LYS A 61 -21.37 -3.20 -1.83
CA LYS A 61 -21.51 -3.61 -0.42
C LYS A 61 -22.00 -2.52 0.53
N THR A 62 -21.97 -1.26 0.11
CA THR A 62 -22.35 -0.10 0.94
C THR A 62 -23.79 0.36 0.65
N ALA A 63 -24.38 -0.14 -0.45
CA ALA A 63 -25.73 0.16 -0.90
C ALA A 63 -26.77 -0.90 -0.45
N GLU A 64 -26.34 -1.84 0.39
CA GLU A 64 -27.10 -2.97 0.96
C GLU A 64 -26.97 -2.91 2.49
#